data_AF-A0A961JKM2-F1
#
_entry.id   AF-A0A961JKM2-F1
#
_cell.length_a   1.000
_cell.length_b   1.000
_cell.length_c   1.000
_cell.angle_alpha   90.00
_cell.angle_beta   90.00
_cell.angle_gamma   90.00
#
_symmetry.space_group_name_H-M   'P 1'
#
loop_
_entity.id
_entity.type
_entity.pdbx_description
1 polymer ?
#
loop_
_entity_poly.entity_id
_entity_poly.type
_entity_poly.pdbx_seq_one_letter_code
_entity_poly.pdbx_strand_id
1 'polypeptide(L)'
;MSRIFTVIAHARSGSTLLCRKLDERAEGRVYLELFHRNLKTIFNHLADSGAAVRDRFAPLDGAELRDHLAAHPMALLHLLSELNGGRDIYFKVFPGHLARPQLQEVLANSAGAILLHRNLLHSFLSNEIAQARQKWTNDDTSKDTVAFDPKRFAGNVRTVLNFYDEMEELLTETGTPRTDILYETIADPDRADAAVTAALEALGVTSAKQPPPKGRLNRQDSRRLASDKVSNPDEMLALLDAIGLTRANDGDTPVAKPVFAAALKALRARS
;
A
#
# COMPACT_ATOMS: atom_id res chain seq x y z
N MET A 1 -11.16 -6.89 23.33
CA MET A 1 -10.07 -5.95 22.99
C MET A 1 -9.96 -5.93 21.48
N SER A 2 -9.87 -4.76 20.85
CA SER A 2 -9.73 -4.68 19.38
C SER A 2 -8.49 -5.44 18.94
N ARG A 3 -8.59 -6.20 17.85
CA ARG A 3 -7.40 -6.68 17.16
C ARG A 3 -6.89 -5.61 16.21
N ILE A 4 -5.59 -5.65 15.93
CA ILE A 4 -4.90 -4.69 15.07
C ILE A 4 -4.42 -5.44 13.83
N PHE A 5 -4.77 -4.97 12.65
CA PHE A 5 -4.35 -5.57 11.38
C PHE A 5 -3.58 -4.56 10.53
N THR A 6 -2.40 -4.97 10.06
CA THR A 6 -1.51 -4.09 9.29
C THR A 6 -1.50 -4.48 7.82
N VAL A 7 -1.90 -3.56 6.94
CA VAL A 7 -1.77 -3.68 5.49
C VAL A 7 -0.40 -3.13 5.07
N ILE A 8 0.48 -4.01 4.64
CA ILE A 8 1.83 -3.68 4.18
C ILE A 8 1.80 -3.51 2.67
N ALA A 9 2.20 -2.33 2.20
CA ALA A 9 2.08 -1.95 0.79
C ALA A 9 3.06 -0.83 0.43
N HIS A 10 2.98 -0.32 -0.79
CA HIS A 10 3.64 0.93 -1.19
C HIS A 10 2.67 1.87 -1.91
N ALA A 11 3.10 3.12 -2.13
CA ALA A 11 2.35 4.07 -2.92
C ALA A 11 1.97 3.48 -4.29
N ARG A 12 0.71 3.67 -4.69
CA ARG A 12 0.14 3.16 -5.94
C ARG A 12 0.16 1.63 -6.09
N SER A 13 0.27 0.84 -5.01
CA SER A 13 0.08 -0.62 -5.08
C SER A 13 -1.39 -1.05 -5.25
N GLY A 14 -2.34 -0.12 -5.13
CA GLY A 14 -3.77 -0.45 -5.04
C GLY A 14 -4.24 -0.73 -3.61
N SER A 15 -3.43 -0.42 -2.61
CA SER A 15 -3.79 -0.57 -1.19
C SER A 15 -5.10 0.15 -0.81
N THR A 16 -5.40 1.30 -1.40
CA THR A 16 -6.71 1.95 -1.17
C THR A 16 -7.89 1.11 -1.65
N LEU A 17 -7.75 0.39 -2.78
CA LEU A 17 -8.77 -0.54 -3.26
C LEU A 17 -8.93 -1.71 -2.30
N LEU A 18 -7.82 -2.29 -1.84
CA LEU A 18 -7.84 -3.34 -0.82
C LEU A 18 -8.53 -2.87 0.46
N CYS A 19 -8.15 -1.70 0.99
CA CYS A 19 -8.74 -1.14 2.20
C CYS A 19 -10.27 -0.94 2.07
N ARG A 20 -10.77 -0.50 0.91
CA ARG A 20 -12.23 -0.43 0.71
C ARG A 20 -12.90 -1.80 0.73
N LYS A 21 -12.28 -2.80 0.11
CA LYS A 21 -12.80 -4.17 0.14
C LYS A 21 -12.75 -4.78 1.55
N LEU A 22 -11.75 -4.40 2.35
CA LEU A 22 -11.71 -4.75 3.78
C LEU A 22 -12.87 -4.08 4.53
N ASP A 23 -13.13 -2.80 4.26
CA ASP A 23 -14.26 -2.05 4.87
C ASP A 23 -15.63 -2.66 4.50
N GLU A 24 -15.72 -3.30 3.33
CA GLU A 24 -16.90 -4.02 2.86
C GLU A 24 -17.08 -5.43 3.46
N ARG A 25 -16.08 -5.97 4.16
CA ARG A 25 -16.00 -7.41 4.50
C ARG A 25 -15.64 -7.72 5.95
N ALA A 26 -14.82 -6.86 6.55
CA ALA A 26 -14.29 -7.07 7.88
C ALA A 26 -15.17 -6.33 8.90
N GLU A 27 -15.46 -7.01 10.01
CA GLU A 27 -16.00 -6.33 11.17
C GLU A 27 -14.90 -5.48 11.82
N GLY A 28 -14.92 -4.18 11.55
CA GLY A 28 -13.88 -3.30 12.04
C GLY A 28 -13.93 -1.92 11.42
N ARG A 29 -12.89 -1.14 11.68
CA ARG A 29 -12.70 0.17 11.08
C ARG A 29 -11.42 0.19 10.29
N VAL A 30 -11.52 0.56 9.01
CA VAL A 30 -10.36 0.68 8.13
C VAL A 30 -9.88 2.13 8.11
N TYR A 31 -8.79 2.37 8.82
CA TYR A 31 -7.98 3.56 8.65
C TYR A 31 -7.06 3.37 7.44
N LEU A 32 -6.67 4.46 6.80
CA LEU A 32 -5.73 4.41 5.66
C LEU A 32 -4.31 4.64 6.17
N GLU A 33 -3.69 5.77 5.84
CA GLU A 33 -2.27 6.04 6.14
C GLU A 33 -2.14 6.84 7.44
N LEU A 34 -2.18 6.15 8.58
CA LEU A 34 -2.11 6.76 9.92
C LEU A 34 -0.74 7.38 10.25
N PHE A 35 0.32 6.94 9.56
CA PHE A 35 1.70 7.36 9.78
C PHE A 35 2.29 8.08 8.56
N HIS A 36 1.44 8.74 7.77
CA HIS A 36 1.87 9.49 6.61
C HIS A 36 2.70 10.72 7.01
N ARG A 37 3.73 11.07 6.23
CA ARG A 37 4.61 12.24 6.48
C ARG A 37 3.90 13.61 6.55
N ASN A 38 2.66 13.69 6.07
CA ASN A 38 1.85 14.89 6.08
C ASN A 38 0.69 14.73 7.08
N LEU A 39 0.70 15.55 8.14
CA LEU A 39 -0.32 15.53 9.19
C LEU A 39 -1.74 15.70 8.64
N LYS A 40 -1.94 16.54 7.62
CA LYS A 40 -3.25 16.72 6.99
C LYS A 40 -3.77 15.40 6.41
N THR A 41 -2.91 14.61 5.79
CA THR A 41 -3.26 13.28 5.27
C THR A 41 -3.67 12.34 6.40
N ILE A 42 -2.91 12.31 7.51
CA ILE A 42 -3.27 11.51 8.69
C ILE A 42 -4.68 11.87 9.17
N PHE A 43 -4.95 13.16 9.37
CA PHE A 43 -6.25 13.62 9.88
C PHE A 43 -7.40 13.37 8.92
N ASN A 44 -7.17 13.45 7.60
CA ASN A 44 -8.15 13.03 6.61
C ASN A 44 -8.50 11.54 6.74
N HIS A 45 -7.56 10.71 7.17
CA HIS A 45 -7.73 9.27 7.35
C HIS A 45 -8.28 8.89 8.72
N LEU A 46 -8.15 9.76 9.72
CA LEU A 46 -8.79 9.59 11.03
C LEU A 46 -10.30 9.84 10.97
N ALA A 47 -10.78 10.63 10.00
CA ALA A 47 -12.18 11.02 9.86
C ALA A 47 -12.75 11.59 11.18
N ASP A 48 -13.86 11.07 11.68
CA ASP A 48 -14.51 11.47 12.95
C ASP A 48 -13.62 11.27 14.19
N SER A 49 -12.61 10.40 14.15
CA SER A 49 -11.66 10.22 15.26
C SER A 49 -10.65 11.38 15.38
N GLY A 50 -10.57 12.28 14.38
CA GLY A 50 -9.54 13.31 14.31
C GLY A 50 -9.57 14.29 15.49
N ALA A 51 -10.75 14.74 15.93
CA ALA A 51 -10.87 15.68 17.04
C ALA A 51 -10.36 15.07 18.36
N ALA A 52 -10.81 13.86 18.68
CA ALA A 52 -10.38 13.14 19.88
C ALA A 52 -8.87 12.86 19.90
N VAL A 53 -8.28 12.52 18.74
CA VAL A 53 -6.82 12.37 18.62
C VAL A 53 -6.11 13.70 18.92
N ARG A 54 -6.59 14.82 18.36
CA ARG A 54 -6.00 16.14 18.63
C ARG A 54 -6.06 16.50 20.11
N ASP A 55 -7.21 16.30 20.74
CA ASP A 55 -7.40 16.63 22.15
C ASP A 55 -6.54 15.74 23.05
N ARG A 56 -6.39 14.45 22.72
CA ARG A 56 -5.59 13.49 23.51
C ARG A 56 -4.10 13.83 23.54
N PHE A 57 -3.56 14.34 22.44
CA PHE A 57 -2.12 14.63 22.29
C PHE A 57 -1.80 16.12 22.39
N ALA A 58 -2.75 16.95 22.82
CA ALA A 58 -2.50 18.36 23.12
C ALA A 58 -1.42 18.50 24.23
N PRO A 59 -0.57 19.54 24.17
CA PRO A 59 -0.61 20.68 23.24
C PRO A 59 0.13 20.47 21.91
N LEU A 60 0.56 19.24 21.57
CA LEU A 60 1.33 19.00 20.35
C LEU A 60 0.52 19.34 19.09
N ASP A 61 1.15 19.98 18.10
CA ASP A 61 0.54 20.29 16.81
C ASP A 61 1.50 20.10 15.63
N GLY A 62 1.00 20.34 14.41
CA GLY A 62 1.84 20.43 13.20
C GLY A 62 2.84 19.28 13.01
N ALA A 63 4.13 19.63 12.89
CA ALA A 63 5.19 18.64 12.72
C ALA A 63 5.45 17.83 14.00
N GLU A 64 5.34 18.46 15.17
CA GLU A 64 5.61 17.84 16.47
C GLU A 64 4.60 16.73 16.78
N LEU A 65 3.30 16.98 16.56
CA LEU A 65 2.27 15.96 16.68
C LEU A 65 2.53 14.81 15.70
N ARG A 66 2.87 15.11 14.44
CA ARG A 66 3.16 14.08 13.44
C ARG A 66 4.36 13.21 13.85
N ASP A 67 5.44 13.83 14.32
CA ASP A 67 6.63 13.12 14.83
C ASP A 67 6.29 12.27 16.05
N HIS A 68 5.49 12.80 16.98
CA HIS A 68 5.05 12.06 18.16
C HIS A 68 4.21 10.83 17.81
N LEU A 69 3.24 10.95 16.90
CA LEU A 69 2.43 9.83 16.44
C LEU A 69 3.28 8.75 15.76
N ALA A 70 4.31 9.15 15.00
CA ALA A 70 5.23 8.21 14.37
C ALA A 70 6.20 7.56 15.37
N ALA A 71 6.62 8.27 16.42
CA ALA A 71 7.53 7.77 17.45
C ALA A 71 6.82 6.84 18.47
N HIS A 72 5.51 7.03 18.67
CA HIS A 72 4.69 6.28 19.63
C HIS A 72 3.44 5.67 18.96
N PRO A 73 3.61 4.80 17.94
CA PRO A 73 2.50 4.34 17.12
C PRO A 73 1.43 3.60 17.93
N MET A 74 1.82 2.84 18.97
CA MET A 74 0.89 2.10 19.81
C MET A 74 -0.01 3.02 20.65
N ALA A 75 0.44 4.21 21.03
CA ALA A 75 -0.41 5.17 21.74
C ALA A 75 -1.58 5.63 20.86
N LEU A 76 -1.33 5.87 19.57
CA LEU A 76 -2.39 6.18 18.60
C LEU A 76 -3.31 4.98 18.37
N LEU A 77 -2.76 3.78 18.15
CA LEU A 77 -3.56 2.59 17.85
C LEU A 77 -4.45 2.17 19.03
N HIS A 78 -3.96 2.28 20.27
CA HIS A 78 -4.76 2.04 21.47
C HIS A 78 -5.92 3.03 21.60
N LEU A 79 -5.65 4.33 21.41
CA LEU A 79 -6.69 5.35 21.40
C LEU A 79 -7.75 5.06 20.33
N LEU A 80 -7.34 4.68 19.12
CA LEU A 80 -8.29 4.34 18.05
C LEU A 80 -9.10 3.08 18.36
N SER A 81 -8.51 2.09 19.03
CA SER A 81 -9.22 0.91 19.53
C SER A 81 -10.29 1.29 20.57
N GLU A 82 -9.94 2.19 21.51
CA GLU A 82 -10.88 2.72 22.52
C GLU A 82 -12.04 3.46 21.86
N LEU A 83 -11.74 4.40 20.95
CA LEU A 83 -12.74 5.18 20.22
C LEU A 83 -13.62 4.30 19.30
N ASN A 84 -13.10 3.17 18.82
CA ASN A 84 -13.83 2.26 17.95
C ASN A 84 -14.70 1.23 18.72
N GLY A 85 -14.80 1.36 20.05
CA GLY A 85 -15.61 0.47 20.88
C GLY A 85 -15.07 -0.96 20.92
N GLY A 86 -13.75 -1.14 20.75
CA GLY A 86 -13.13 -2.46 20.76
C GLY A 86 -13.32 -3.31 19.50
N ARG A 87 -13.89 -2.75 18.41
CA ARG A 87 -13.93 -3.38 17.09
C ARG A 87 -12.55 -3.33 16.43
N ASP A 88 -12.23 -4.35 15.64
CA ASP A 88 -10.94 -4.48 14.97
C ASP A 88 -10.56 -3.23 14.16
N ILE A 89 -9.26 -2.95 14.09
CA ILE A 89 -8.73 -1.84 13.31
C ILE A 89 -7.80 -2.35 12.20
N TYR A 90 -7.92 -1.76 11.03
CA TYR A 90 -7.08 -2.02 9.88
C TYR A 90 -6.41 -0.71 9.47
N PHE A 91 -5.13 -0.72 9.12
CA PHE A 91 -4.45 0.46 8.59
C PHE A 91 -3.32 0.06 7.66
N LYS A 92 -2.84 0.99 6.82
CA LYS A 92 -1.73 0.73 5.89
C LYS A 92 -0.45 1.46 6.26
N VAL A 93 0.66 0.77 6.04
CA VAL A 93 2.03 1.28 6.19
C VAL A 93 2.78 1.18 4.86
N PHE A 94 3.56 2.21 4.54
CA PHE A 94 4.36 2.34 3.33
C PHE A 94 5.84 2.57 3.69
N PRO A 95 6.77 2.43 2.72
CA PRO A 95 8.15 2.84 2.89
C PRO A 95 8.27 4.27 3.46
N GLY A 96 8.99 4.42 4.57
CA GLY A 96 9.25 5.71 5.20
C GLY A 96 8.12 6.28 6.07
N HIS A 97 7.05 5.53 6.33
CA HIS A 97 6.01 5.94 7.29
C HIS A 97 6.48 5.83 8.75
N LEU A 98 7.14 4.73 9.10
CA LEU A 98 7.66 4.43 10.42
C LEU A 98 9.11 3.96 10.27
N ALA A 99 9.93 4.18 11.30
CA ALA A 99 11.27 3.59 11.38
C ALA A 99 11.19 2.13 11.86
N ARG A 100 12.25 1.35 11.64
CA ARG A 100 12.29 -0.10 11.95
C ARG A 100 11.83 -0.44 13.38
N PRO A 101 12.28 0.26 14.45
CA PRO A 101 11.84 -0.10 15.82
C PRO A 101 10.33 0.06 16.00
N GLN A 102 9.75 1.11 15.44
CA GLN A 102 8.30 1.34 15.48
C GLN A 102 7.52 0.37 14.61
N LEU A 103 8.05 -0.03 13.45
CA LEU A 103 7.45 -1.10 12.64
C LEU A 103 7.45 -2.43 13.38
N GLN A 104 8.56 -2.77 14.06
CA GLN A 104 8.65 -3.97 14.89
C GLN A 104 7.63 -3.96 16.03
N GLU A 105 7.51 -2.83 16.74
CA GLU A 105 6.51 -2.66 17.81
C GLU A 105 5.08 -2.85 17.28
N VAL A 106 4.75 -2.20 16.16
CA VAL A 106 3.43 -2.30 15.53
C VAL A 106 3.12 -3.73 15.09
N LEU A 107 4.07 -4.41 14.45
CA LEU A 107 3.87 -5.77 13.96
C LEU A 107 3.76 -6.77 15.11
N ALA A 108 4.58 -6.66 16.15
CA ALA A 108 4.51 -7.51 17.34
C ALA A 108 3.16 -7.42 18.07
N ASN A 109 2.46 -6.29 17.96
CA ASN A 109 1.14 -6.07 18.53
C ASN A 109 -0.01 -6.23 17.51
N SER A 110 0.29 -6.58 16.26
CA SER A 110 -0.71 -6.87 15.24
C SER A 110 -1.21 -8.31 15.38
N ALA A 111 -2.53 -8.51 15.30
CA ALA A 111 -3.13 -9.84 15.19
C ALA A 111 -2.87 -10.51 13.83
N GLY A 112 -2.55 -9.71 12.82
CA GLY A 112 -2.14 -10.21 11.51
C GLY A 112 -1.74 -9.10 10.55
N ALA A 113 -1.08 -9.48 9.46
CA ALA A 113 -0.66 -8.57 8.40
C ALA A 113 -1.08 -9.06 7.01
N ILE A 114 -1.38 -8.12 6.12
CA ILE A 114 -1.70 -8.38 4.72
C ILE A 114 -0.63 -7.71 3.86
N LEU A 115 0.19 -8.49 3.15
CA LEU A 115 1.15 -7.99 2.17
C LEU A 115 0.48 -7.85 0.81
N LEU A 116 0.37 -6.63 0.31
CA LEU A 116 -0.19 -6.37 -1.02
C LEU A 116 0.91 -6.17 -2.07
N HIS A 117 1.05 -7.15 -2.95
CA HIS A 117 1.98 -7.10 -4.07
C HIS A 117 1.32 -6.51 -5.32
N ARG A 118 2.13 -5.88 -6.18
CA ARG A 118 1.71 -5.38 -7.49
C ARG A 118 2.90 -5.42 -8.45
N ASN A 119 2.63 -5.55 -9.75
CA ASN A 119 3.62 -5.28 -10.78
C ASN A 119 4.23 -3.86 -10.61
N LEU A 120 5.53 -3.82 -10.26
CA LEU A 120 6.22 -2.59 -9.88
C LEU A 120 6.43 -1.62 -11.05
N LEU A 121 6.46 -2.08 -12.31
CA LEU A 121 6.48 -1.18 -13.46
C LEU A 121 5.19 -0.37 -13.54
N HIS A 122 4.05 -1.04 -13.39
CA HIS A 122 2.74 -0.38 -13.42
C HIS A 122 2.54 0.54 -12.21
N SER A 123 3.03 0.14 -11.03
CA SER A 123 2.99 1.03 -9.86
C SER A 123 3.86 2.26 -10.05
N PHE A 124 5.08 2.10 -10.58
CA PHE A 124 6.01 3.18 -10.86
C PHE A 124 5.40 4.19 -11.84
N LEU A 125 4.96 3.74 -13.01
CA LEU A 125 4.35 4.61 -14.02
C LEU A 125 3.09 5.31 -13.51
N SER A 126 2.28 4.61 -12.71
CA SER A 126 1.12 5.23 -12.08
C SER A 126 1.50 6.32 -11.08
N ASN A 127 2.62 6.16 -10.37
CA ASN A 127 3.15 7.19 -9.48
C ASN A 127 3.71 8.39 -10.25
N GLU A 128 4.45 8.14 -11.34
CA GLU A 128 4.99 9.19 -12.20
C GLU A 128 3.87 10.06 -12.80
N ILE A 129 2.79 9.45 -13.30
CA ILE A 129 1.63 10.17 -13.83
C ILE A 129 0.93 11.00 -12.73
N ALA A 130 0.74 10.42 -11.54
CA ALA A 130 0.12 11.12 -10.42
C ALA A 130 0.93 12.35 -9.96
N GLN A 131 2.26 12.22 -9.95
CA GLN A 131 3.18 13.32 -9.65
C GLN A 131 3.12 14.42 -10.72
N ALA A 132 3.16 14.04 -12.00
CA ALA A 132 3.08 14.99 -13.11
C ALA A 132 1.77 15.79 -13.12
N ARG A 133 0.65 15.16 -12.77
CA ARG A 133 -0.67 15.81 -12.72
C ARG A 133 -0.96 16.58 -11.44
N GLN A 134 -0.16 16.38 -10.39
CA GLN A 134 -0.53 16.77 -9.03
C GLN A 134 -1.95 16.30 -8.66
N LYS A 135 -2.28 15.03 -8.99
CA LYS A 135 -3.57 14.42 -8.64
C LYS A 135 -3.40 12.96 -8.25
N TRP A 136 -3.97 12.58 -7.10
CA TRP A 136 -3.72 11.28 -6.47
C TRP A 136 -4.97 10.39 -6.38
N THR A 137 -6.17 10.94 -6.57
CA THR A 137 -7.45 10.22 -6.40
C THR A 137 -8.43 10.47 -7.55
N ASN A 138 -9.20 9.42 -7.90
CA ASN A 138 -10.43 9.38 -8.69
C ASN A 138 -10.52 10.05 -10.07
N ASP A 139 -9.42 10.56 -10.62
CA ASP A 139 -9.39 11.09 -11.99
C ASP A 139 -8.94 10.02 -12.99
N ASP A 140 -9.57 10.00 -14.16
CA ASP A 140 -9.14 9.17 -15.29
C ASP A 140 -7.82 9.71 -15.85
N THR A 141 -6.77 8.89 -15.76
CA THR A 141 -5.42 9.20 -16.25
C THR A 141 -5.08 8.47 -17.54
N SER A 142 -6.06 7.87 -18.22
CA SER A 142 -5.81 7.00 -19.38
C SER A 142 -5.25 7.74 -20.60
N LYS A 143 -5.30 9.09 -20.61
CA LYS A 143 -4.75 9.93 -21.68
C LYS A 143 -3.35 10.47 -21.38
N ASP A 144 -2.82 10.27 -20.17
CA ASP A 144 -1.51 10.83 -19.82
C ASP A 144 -0.39 9.88 -20.13
N THR A 145 0.69 10.47 -20.61
CA THR A 145 1.96 9.79 -20.79
C THR A 145 3.04 10.50 -19.99
N VAL A 146 4.00 9.73 -19.49
CA VAL A 146 5.22 10.25 -18.84
C VAL A 146 6.45 9.73 -19.57
N ALA A 147 7.56 10.45 -19.50
CA ALA A 147 8.83 9.89 -19.97
C ALA A 147 9.29 8.81 -18.99
N PHE A 148 9.60 7.61 -19.51
CA PHE A 148 10.21 6.55 -18.73
C PHE A 148 11.68 6.88 -18.48
N ASP A 149 12.08 6.92 -17.20
CA ASP A 149 13.46 7.12 -16.77
C ASP A 149 13.98 5.84 -16.08
N PRO A 150 14.96 5.15 -16.69
CA PRO A 150 15.54 3.93 -16.13
C PRO A 150 16.12 4.09 -14.72
N LYS A 151 16.74 5.24 -14.40
CA LYS A 151 17.37 5.48 -13.10
C LYS A 151 16.31 5.67 -12.03
N ARG A 152 15.26 6.43 -12.33
CA ARG A 152 14.12 6.63 -11.40
C ARG A 152 13.36 5.33 -11.16
N PHE A 153 13.11 4.56 -12.22
CA PHE A 153 12.51 3.23 -12.12
C PHE A 153 13.33 2.32 -11.19
N ALA A 154 14.64 2.22 -11.42
CA ALA A 154 15.54 1.41 -10.62
C ALA A 154 15.59 1.84 -9.14
N GLY A 155 15.60 3.14 -8.89
CA GLY A 155 15.53 3.70 -7.54
C GLY A 155 14.23 3.32 -6.84
N ASN A 156 13.09 3.48 -7.53
CA ASN A 156 11.78 3.14 -6.99
C ASN A 156 11.65 1.64 -6.67
N VAL A 157 12.00 0.77 -7.61
CA VAL A 157 11.97 -0.70 -7.40
C VAL A 157 12.84 -1.07 -6.21
N ARG A 158 14.05 -0.52 -6.09
CA ARG A 158 14.95 -0.81 -4.96
C ARG A 158 14.34 -0.40 -3.63
N THR A 159 13.76 0.79 -3.53
CA THR A 159 13.09 1.25 -2.30
C THR A 159 11.95 0.31 -1.90
N VAL A 160 11.13 -0.10 -2.87
CA VAL A 160 10.00 -0.99 -2.60
C VAL A 160 10.46 -2.39 -2.20
N LEU A 161 11.45 -2.96 -2.90
CA LEU A 161 11.96 -4.30 -2.57
C LEU A 161 12.63 -4.34 -1.20
N ASN A 162 13.47 -3.35 -0.88
CA ASN A 162 14.11 -3.28 0.44
C ASN A 162 13.08 -3.19 1.56
N PHE A 163 12.01 -2.41 1.36
CA PHE A 163 10.92 -2.33 2.33
C PHE A 163 10.21 -3.67 2.50
N TYR A 164 9.91 -4.39 1.42
CA TYR A 164 9.30 -5.72 1.54
C TYR A 164 10.22 -6.73 2.21
N ASP A 165 11.52 -6.71 1.91
CA ASP A 165 12.50 -7.56 2.60
C ASP A 165 12.52 -7.29 4.11
N GLU A 166 12.55 -6.01 4.51
CA GLU A 166 12.47 -5.60 5.91
C GLU A 166 11.16 -6.05 6.59
N MET A 167 10.02 -5.93 5.90
CA MET A 167 8.73 -6.35 6.44
C MET A 167 8.63 -7.87 6.60
N GLU A 168 9.15 -8.63 5.65
CA GLU A 168 9.19 -10.10 5.74
C GLU A 168 10.09 -10.58 6.89
N GLU A 169 11.23 -9.92 7.10
CA GLU A 169 12.12 -10.14 8.24
C GLU A 169 11.39 -9.86 9.56
N LEU A 170 10.80 -8.67 9.70
CA LEU A 170 10.07 -8.29 10.93
C LEU A 170 8.89 -9.20 11.23
N LEU A 171 8.12 -9.62 10.22
CA LEU A 171 7.02 -10.57 10.40
C LEU A 171 7.52 -11.92 10.90
N THR A 172 8.69 -12.36 10.43
CA THR A 172 9.33 -13.59 10.91
C THR A 172 9.81 -13.43 12.35
N GLU A 173 10.47 -12.32 12.69
CA GLU A 173 10.99 -12.02 14.03
C GLU A 173 9.89 -11.91 15.09
N THR A 174 8.77 -11.28 14.72
CA THR A 174 7.64 -11.03 15.62
C THR A 174 6.66 -12.21 15.70
N GLY A 175 6.74 -13.16 14.78
CA GLY A 175 5.79 -14.28 14.68
C GLY A 175 4.38 -13.86 14.25
N THR A 176 4.23 -12.64 13.73
CA THR A 176 2.92 -12.09 13.33
C THR A 176 2.35 -12.85 12.13
N PRO A 177 1.12 -13.39 12.21
CA PRO A 177 0.48 -14.07 11.09
C PRO A 177 0.42 -13.17 9.85
N ARG A 178 0.69 -13.72 8.68
CA ARG A 178 0.67 -12.97 7.43
C ARG A 178 -0.11 -13.70 6.33
N THR A 179 -0.69 -12.91 5.43
CA THR A 179 -1.25 -13.38 4.17
C THR A 179 -0.82 -12.45 3.03
N ASP A 180 -0.74 -12.99 1.82
CA ASP A 180 -0.28 -12.28 0.63
C ASP A 180 -1.44 -12.12 -0.34
N ILE A 181 -1.60 -10.90 -0.87
CA ILE A 181 -2.60 -10.57 -1.89
C ILE A 181 -1.89 -9.93 -3.09
N LEU A 182 -2.36 -10.24 -4.29
CA LEU A 182 -1.94 -9.58 -5.52
C LEU A 182 -2.96 -8.51 -5.91
N TYR A 183 -2.48 -7.32 -6.27
CA TYR A 183 -3.30 -6.25 -6.84
C TYR A 183 -4.09 -6.73 -8.06
N GLU A 184 -3.43 -7.48 -8.94
CA GLU A 184 -4.02 -8.00 -10.17
C GLU A 184 -5.22 -8.92 -9.89
N THR A 185 -5.21 -9.61 -8.74
CA THR A 185 -6.35 -10.43 -8.28
C THR A 185 -7.49 -9.57 -7.72
N ILE A 186 -7.19 -8.54 -6.92
CA ILE A 186 -8.24 -7.69 -6.32
C ILE A 186 -8.78 -6.60 -7.27
N ALA A 187 -8.08 -6.34 -8.37
CA ALA A 187 -8.53 -5.45 -9.43
C ALA A 187 -9.56 -6.13 -10.35
N ASP A 188 -9.59 -7.47 -10.38
CA ASP A 188 -10.57 -8.27 -11.11
C ASP A 188 -11.85 -8.43 -10.27
N PRO A 189 -13.01 -7.88 -10.71
CA PRO A 189 -14.26 -7.97 -9.97
C PRO A 189 -14.70 -9.39 -9.63
N ASP A 190 -14.40 -10.36 -10.50
CA ASP A 190 -14.85 -11.75 -10.35
C ASP A 190 -13.99 -12.52 -9.33
N ARG A 191 -12.77 -12.05 -9.07
CA ARG A 191 -11.81 -12.70 -8.16
C ARG A 191 -11.61 -11.96 -6.85
N ALA A 192 -11.87 -10.66 -6.83
CA ALA A 192 -11.53 -9.81 -5.70
C ALA A 192 -12.22 -10.22 -4.40
N ASP A 193 -13.51 -10.57 -4.47
CA ASP A 193 -14.29 -10.95 -3.30
C ASP A 193 -13.74 -12.21 -2.64
N ALA A 194 -13.46 -13.25 -3.43
CA ALA A 194 -12.91 -14.51 -2.94
C ALA A 194 -11.50 -14.30 -2.34
N ALA A 195 -10.66 -13.50 -2.99
CA ALA A 195 -9.30 -13.23 -2.52
C ALA A 195 -9.27 -12.49 -1.18
N VAL A 196 -10.14 -11.49 -1.00
CA VAL A 196 -10.20 -10.73 0.26
C VAL A 196 -10.78 -11.58 1.39
N THR A 197 -11.82 -12.37 1.13
CA THR A 197 -12.36 -13.31 2.12
C THR A 197 -11.32 -14.35 2.54
N ALA A 198 -10.62 -14.98 1.59
CA ALA A 198 -9.57 -15.96 1.91
C ALA A 198 -8.44 -15.35 2.76
N ALA A 199 -8.07 -14.10 2.48
CA ALA A 199 -7.06 -13.39 3.26
C ALA A 199 -7.53 -13.09 4.70
N LEU A 200 -8.78 -12.67 4.89
CA LEU A 200 -9.36 -12.44 6.21
C LEU A 200 -9.45 -13.75 7.01
N GLU A 201 -9.92 -14.83 6.39
CA GLU A 201 -10.04 -16.15 7.01
C GLU A 201 -8.67 -16.71 7.42
N ALA A 202 -7.64 -16.54 6.58
CA ALA A 202 -6.26 -16.92 6.91
C ALA A 202 -5.71 -16.19 8.15
N LEU A 203 -6.24 -15.00 8.46
CA LEU A 203 -5.91 -14.22 9.65
C LEU A 203 -6.88 -14.44 10.83
N GLY A 204 -7.79 -15.42 10.72
CA GLY A 204 -8.79 -15.70 11.75
C GLY A 204 -9.82 -14.57 11.90
N VAL A 205 -10.07 -13.80 10.85
CA VAL A 205 -11.12 -12.78 10.81
C VAL A 205 -12.35 -13.36 10.12
N THR A 206 -13.48 -13.35 10.84
CA THR A 206 -14.77 -13.66 10.24
C THR A 206 -15.12 -12.61 9.20
N SER A 207 -15.34 -13.04 7.96
CA SER A 207 -15.79 -12.14 6.90
C SER A 207 -17.31 -12.20 6.75
N ALA A 208 -17.96 -11.03 6.78
CA ALA A 208 -19.38 -10.88 6.51
C ALA A 208 -19.56 -9.73 5.53
N LYS A 209 -20.38 -9.93 4.50
CA LYS A 209 -20.59 -8.89 3.48
C LYS A 209 -21.35 -7.71 4.11
N GLN A 210 -20.75 -6.54 4.09
CA GLN A 210 -21.33 -5.28 4.55
C GLN A 210 -21.76 -4.42 3.36
N PRO A 211 -22.68 -3.45 3.54
CA PRO A 211 -23.01 -2.49 2.51
C PRO A 211 -21.76 -1.71 2.10
N PRO A 212 -21.54 -1.46 0.80
CA PRO A 212 -20.34 -0.75 0.37
C PRO A 212 -20.31 0.69 0.90
N PRO A 213 -19.13 1.20 1.29
CA PRO A 213 -18.98 2.61 1.64
C PRO A 213 -19.35 3.49 0.44
N LYS A 214 -19.88 4.68 0.71
CA LYS A 214 -20.38 5.59 -0.35
C LYS A 214 -19.26 5.91 -1.37
N GLY A 215 -19.55 5.66 -2.66
CA GLY A 215 -18.73 6.08 -3.80
C GLY A 215 -17.97 4.93 -4.48
N ARG A 216 -18.14 4.78 -5.81
CA ARG A 216 -17.40 3.78 -6.60
C ARG A 216 -15.92 4.16 -6.69
N LEU A 217 -15.03 3.23 -6.36
CA LEU A 217 -13.64 3.27 -6.83
C LEU A 217 -13.62 2.67 -8.23
N ASN A 218 -13.50 3.52 -9.24
CA ASN A 218 -13.14 3.05 -10.56
C ASN A 218 -11.61 2.93 -10.64
N ARG A 219 -11.13 1.94 -11.42
CA ARG A 219 -9.73 1.87 -11.81
C ARG A 219 -9.37 3.20 -12.49
N GLN A 220 -8.37 3.91 -11.96
CA GLN A 220 -7.99 5.25 -12.46
C GLN A 220 -7.39 5.21 -13.88
N ASP A 221 -6.85 4.05 -14.27
CA ASP A 221 -6.20 3.86 -15.55
C ASP A 221 -6.56 2.48 -16.11
N SER A 222 -7.37 2.46 -17.17
CA SER A 222 -7.84 1.22 -17.80
C SER A 222 -6.79 0.57 -18.71
N ARG A 223 -5.68 1.27 -19.03
CA ARG A 223 -4.67 0.74 -19.93
C ARG A 223 -3.99 -0.46 -19.30
N ARG A 224 -3.96 -1.53 -20.11
CA ARG A 224 -3.34 -2.80 -19.77
C ARG A 224 -1.83 -2.73 -19.93
N LEU A 225 -1.32 -2.19 -21.03
CA LEU A 225 0.12 -2.17 -21.28
C LEU A 225 0.79 -0.97 -20.60
N ALA A 226 2.01 -1.17 -20.09
CA ALA A 226 2.85 -0.09 -19.58
C ALA A 226 3.32 0.82 -20.72
N SER A 227 3.57 0.27 -21.91
CA SER A 227 3.97 1.00 -23.11
C SER A 227 2.97 2.09 -23.50
N ASP A 228 1.68 1.88 -23.22
CA ASP A 228 0.62 2.85 -23.52
C ASP A 228 0.62 4.06 -22.54
N LYS A 229 1.48 4.04 -21.52
CA LYS A 229 1.56 5.04 -20.44
C LYS A 229 2.79 5.92 -20.54
N VAL A 230 3.65 5.67 -21.53
CA VAL A 230 4.93 6.36 -21.68
C VAL A 230 5.07 7.04 -23.03
N SER A 231 5.79 8.16 -23.07
CA SER A 231 6.04 8.90 -24.31
C SER A 231 7.21 8.34 -25.12
N ASN A 232 8.05 7.49 -24.52
CA ASN A 232 9.20 6.81 -25.12
C ASN A 232 9.09 5.27 -24.96
N PRO A 233 8.04 4.63 -25.52
CA PRO A 233 7.78 3.21 -25.32
C PRO A 233 8.91 2.31 -25.82
N ASP A 234 9.53 2.64 -26.96
CA ASP A 234 10.60 1.83 -27.55
C ASP A 234 11.84 1.75 -26.63
N GLU A 235 12.23 2.87 -26.03
CA GLU A 235 13.34 2.92 -25.07
C GLU A 235 13.05 2.07 -23.82
N MET A 236 11.82 2.16 -23.29
CA MET A 236 11.39 1.37 -22.14
C MET A 236 11.40 -0.12 -22.49
N LEU A 237 10.79 -0.51 -23.60
CA LEU A 237 10.69 -1.92 -24.02
C LEU A 237 12.06 -2.52 -24.31
N ALA A 238 12.96 -1.79 -24.97
CA ALA A 238 14.34 -2.22 -25.20
C ALA A 238 15.10 -2.43 -23.88
N LEU A 239 14.87 -1.57 -22.87
CA LEU A 239 15.45 -1.79 -21.55
C LEU A 239 14.89 -3.04 -20.89
N LEU A 240 13.56 -3.19 -20.86
CA LEU A 240 12.88 -4.31 -20.22
C LEU A 240 13.34 -5.64 -20.81
N ASP A 241 13.49 -5.72 -22.13
CA ASP A 241 14.07 -6.89 -22.81
C ASP A 241 15.47 -7.20 -22.32
N ALA A 242 16.36 -6.20 -22.35
CA ALA A 242 17.75 -6.37 -21.97
C ALA A 242 17.99 -6.69 -20.48
N ILE A 243 17.00 -6.50 -19.60
CA ILE A 243 17.07 -6.90 -18.17
C ILE A 243 16.14 -8.08 -17.82
N GLY A 244 15.55 -8.75 -18.82
CA GLY A 244 14.70 -9.93 -18.64
C GLY A 244 13.36 -9.64 -17.96
N LEU A 245 12.80 -8.45 -18.16
CA LEU A 245 11.61 -7.93 -17.48
C LEU A 245 10.44 -7.61 -18.45
N THR A 246 10.46 -8.17 -19.67
CA THR A 246 9.43 -7.92 -20.70
C THR A 246 8.00 -8.19 -20.23
N ARG A 247 7.80 -9.23 -19.42
CA ARG A 247 6.48 -9.59 -18.84
C ARG A 247 5.88 -8.48 -17.98
N ALA A 248 6.70 -7.58 -17.42
CA ALA A 248 6.20 -6.48 -16.60
C ALA A 248 5.43 -5.43 -17.42
N ASN A 249 5.53 -5.45 -18.75
CA ASN A 249 4.74 -4.56 -19.62
C ASN A 249 3.24 -4.86 -19.55
N ASP A 250 2.83 -6.06 -19.16
CA ASP A 250 1.42 -6.42 -19.02
C ASP A 250 0.94 -6.19 -17.57
N GLY A 251 0.01 -5.25 -17.41
CA GLY A 251 -0.52 -4.85 -16.11
C GLY A 251 -1.47 -5.85 -15.46
N ASP A 252 -1.91 -6.87 -16.20
CA ASP A 252 -2.72 -7.97 -15.67
C ASP A 252 -1.86 -9.20 -15.32
N THR A 253 -0.57 -9.18 -15.69
CA THR A 253 0.39 -10.22 -15.33
C THR A 253 1.11 -9.84 -14.03
N PRO A 254 0.93 -10.60 -12.92
CA PRO A 254 1.71 -10.40 -11.72
C PRO A 254 3.18 -10.77 -11.99
N VAL A 255 4.09 -9.93 -11.52
CA VAL A 255 5.54 -10.15 -11.61
C VAL A 255 6.11 -10.22 -10.20
N ALA A 256 6.68 -11.37 -9.86
CA ALA A 256 7.15 -11.64 -8.51
C ALA A 256 8.38 -10.82 -8.13
N LYS A 257 8.54 -10.54 -6.82
CA LYS A 257 9.69 -9.83 -6.25
C LYS A 257 11.05 -10.36 -6.75
N PRO A 258 11.34 -11.68 -6.77
CA PRO A 258 12.64 -12.18 -7.23
C PRO A 258 12.97 -11.81 -8.68
N VAL A 259 11.96 -11.66 -9.54
CA VAL A 259 12.14 -11.24 -10.94
C VAL A 259 12.59 -9.78 -11.00
N PHE A 260 11.96 -8.89 -10.25
CA PHE A 260 12.41 -7.49 -10.16
C PHE A 260 13.79 -7.37 -9.50
N ALA A 261 14.09 -8.18 -8.49
CA ALA A 261 15.41 -8.20 -7.86
C ALA A 261 16.51 -8.63 -8.85
N ALA A 262 16.27 -9.65 -9.67
CA ALA A 262 17.18 -10.08 -10.73
C ALA A 262 17.37 -8.99 -11.79
N ALA A 263 16.29 -8.34 -12.22
CA ALA A 263 16.34 -7.24 -13.18
C ALA A 263 17.16 -6.04 -12.66
N LEU A 264 17.06 -5.70 -11.37
CA LEU A 264 17.91 -4.67 -10.76
C LEU A 264 19.40 -5.03 -10.76
N LYS A 265 19.75 -6.30 -10.56
CA LYS A 265 21.14 -6.78 -10.64
C LYS A 265 21.66 -6.65 -12.08
N ALA A 266 20.87 -7.07 -13.06
CA ALA A 266 21.20 -6.95 -14.48
C ALA A 266 21.39 -5.49 -14.90
N LEU A 267 20.56 -4.57 -14.40
CA LEU A 267 20.68 -3.14 -14.69
C LEU A 267 21.98 -2.54 -14.15
N ARG A 268 22.40 -2.92 -12.94
CA ARG A 268 23.67 -2.47 -12.33
C ARG A 268 24.90 -2.98 -13.07
N ALA A 269 24.84 -4.20 -13.61
CA ALA A 269 25.95 -4.77 -14.38
C ALA A 269 26.21 -4.03 -15.71
N ARG A 270 25.28 -3.16 -16.13
CA ARG A 270 25.34 -2.41 -17.39
C ARG A 270 25.66 -0.93 -17.21
N SER A 271 25.71 -0.43 -15.97
CA SER A 271 26.01 0.97 -15.61
C SER A 271 27.45 1.12 -15.18
#